data_AF-A0A7J9X0G7-F1
#
_entry.id   AF-A0A7J9X0G7-F1
#
_cell.length_a   1.000
_cell.length_b   1.000
_cell.length_c   1.000
_cell.angle_alpha   90.00
_cell.angle_beta   90.00
_cell.angle_gamma   90.00
#
_symmetry.space_group_name_H-M   'P 1'
#
loop_
_entity.id
_entity.type
_entity.pdbx_description
1 polymer ?
#
loop_
_entity_poly.entity_id
_entity_poly.type
_entity_poly.pdbx_seq_one_letter_code
_entity_poly.pdbx_strand_id
1 'polypeptide(L)' 'GFHVSDWTVPTHELLAGRGLMGDGVIELRRIRGAVEAAGYRGPIEVEILNRDLWSRAGDEVLGAVVSRFPAHV' A
#
# COMPACT_ATOMS: atom_id res chain seq x y z
N GLY A 1 -12.10 -3.51 7.93
CA GLY A 1 -11.67 -3.26 6.54
C GLY A 1 -10.35 -3.97 6.31
N PHE A 2 -9.82 -3.90 5.09
CA PHE A 2 -8.47 -4.38 4.76
C PHE A 2 -7.71 -3.23 4.10
N HIS A 3 -6.73 -2.67 4.82
CA HIS A 3 -5.92 -1.55 4.34
C HIS A 3 -4.56 -2.08 3.88
N VAL A 4 -4.03 -1.51 2.80
CA VAL A 4 -2.73 -1.85 2.24
C VAL A 4 -1.85 -0.62 2.07
N SER A 5 -0.59 -0.82 2.40
CA SER A 5 0.56 0.05 2.17
C SER A 5 1.80 -0.84 2.14
N ASP A 6 3.00 -0.27 2.09
CA ASP A 6 4.23 -1.05 2.21
C ASP A 6 5.17 -0.52 3.30
N TRP A 7 6.15 -1.35 3.68
CA TRP A 7 7.19 -1.02 4.65
C TRP A 7 8.54 -0.90 3.93
N THR A 8 9.04 0.32 3.78
CA THR A 8 10.35 0.57 3.16
C THR A 8 11.48 0.23 4.14
N VAL A 9 12.60 -0.26 3.60
CA VAL A 9 13.81 -0.56 4.38
C VAL A 9 15.00 0.20 3.79
N PRO A 10 15.62 1.13 4.54
CA PRO A 10 15.24 1.56 5.88
C PRO A 10 13.91 2.33 5.90
N THR A 11 13.25 2.36 7.06
CA THR A 11 12.08 3.22 7.26
C THR A 11 12.55 4.61 7.66
N HIS A 12 11.93 5.64 7.09
CA HIS A 12 12.38 7.03 7.25
C HIS A 12 11.66 7.79 8.39
N GLU A 13 10.38 7.49 8.65
CA GLU A 13 9.58 8.09 9.73
C GLU A 13 8.60 7.06 10.33
N LEU A 14 8.23 7.20 11.60
CA LEU A 14 7.30 6.26 12.26
C LEU A 14 5.84 6.43 11.80
N LEU A 15 5.39 7.67 11.60
CA LEU A 15 4.00 7.97 11.20
C LEU A 15 3.88 8.04 9.67
N ALA A 16 4.68 8.90 9.05
CA ALA A 16 4.61 9.19 7.61
C ALA A 16 5.70 8.46 6.80
N GLY A 17 6.03 7.23 7.19
CA GLY A 17 7.04 6.40 6.53
C GLY A 17 6.48 5.24 5.69
N ARG A 18 5.18 5.23 5.38
CA ARG A 18 4.57 4.15 4.59
C ARG A 18 4.96 4.29 3.12
N GLY A 19 5.19 3.16 2.44
CA GLY A 19 5.49 3.09 1.01
C GLY A 19 4.27 2.79 0.15
N LEU A 20 4.39 3.03 -1.16
CA LEU A 20 3.49 2.44 -2.15
C LEU A 20 3.71 0.93 -2.22
N MET A 21 2.67 0.18 -2.55
CA MET A 21 2.75 -1.28 -2.71
C MET A 21 3.86 -1.64 -3.71
N GLY A 22 4.77 -2.52 -3.29
CA GLY A 22 5.92 -2.97 -4.08
C GLY A 22 7.22 -2.20 -3.83
N ASP A 23 7.21 -1.08 -3.09
CA ASP A 23 8.45 -0.37 -2.71
C ASP A 23 9.10 -0.97 -1.45
N GLY A 24 8.37 -1.81 -0.72
CA GLY A 24 8.79 -2.33 0.57
C GLY A 24 8.92 -3.85 0.60
N VAL A 25 8.85 -4.38 1.82
CA VAL A 25 9.11 -5.80 2.11
C VAL A 25 7.88 -6.55 2.59
N ILE A 26 6.69 -5.95 2.55
CA ILE A 26 5.46 -6.64 2.96
C ILE A 26 5.05 -7.64 1.88
N GLU A 27 4.85 -8.90 2.26
CA GLU A 27 4.30 -9.96 1.42
C GLU A 27 2.77 -9.78 1.22
N LEU A 28 2.38 -8.72 0.50
CA LEU A 28 0.99 -8.25 0.38
C LEU A 28 0.04 -9.32 -0.17
N ARG A 29 0.44 -10.06 -1.22
CA ARG A 29 -0.37 -11.15 -1.81
C ARG A 29 -0.63 -12.27 -0.80
N ARG A 30 0.35 -12.58 0.05
CA ARG A 30 0.20 -13.60 1.10
C ARG A 30 -0.80 -13.15 2.17
N ILE A 31 -0.72 -11.89 2.60
CA ILE A 31 -1.67 -11.31 3.55
C ILE A 31 -3.07 -11.26 2.94
N ARG A 32 -3.22 -10.79 1.69
CA ARG A 32 -4.49 -10.79 0.96
C ARG A 32 -5.11 -12.18 0.93
N GLY A 33 -4.34 -13.21 0.55
CA GLY A 33 -4.82 -14.58 0.50
C GLY A 33 -5.34 -15.07 1.86
N ALA A 34 -4.67 -14.72 2.96
CA ALA A 34 -5.12 -15.05 4.31
C ALA A 34 -6.42 -14.31 4.70
N VAL A 35 -6.53 -13.02 4.36
CA VAL A 35 -7.71 -12.19 4.61
C VAL A 35 -8.93 -12.70 3.82
N GLU A 36 -8.73 -13.06 2.55
CA GLU A 36 -9.76 -13.67 1.71
C GLU A 36 -10.16 -15.08 2.22
N ALA A 37 -9.21 -15.89 2.66
CA ALA A 37 -9.48 -17.20 3.26
C ALA A 37 -10.29 -17.10 4.58
N ALA A 38 -10.10 -16.02 5.34
CA ALA A 38 -10.90 -15.71 6.52
C ALA A 38 -12.33 -15.21 6.20
N GLY A 39 -12.71 -15.14 4.92
CA GLY A 39 -14.06 -14.80 4.47
C GLY A 39 -14.27 -13.33 4.10
N TYR A 40 -13.23 -12.49 4.11
CA TYR A 40 -13.37 -11.10 3.67
C TYR A 40 -13.59 -11.03 2.15
N ARG A 41 -14.58 -10.26 1.73
CA ARG A 41 -14.95 -10.02 0.30
C ARG A 41 -15.17 -8.53 0.01
N GLY A 42 -14.81 -7.66 0.96
CA GLY A 42 -14.99 -6.22 0.85
C GLY A 42 -13.89 -5.53 0.04
N PRO A 43 -13.96 -4.19 -0.09
CA PRO A 43 -12.93 -3.41 -0.76
C PRO A 43 -11.60 -3.48 -0.01
N ILE A 44 -10.51 -3.34 -0.77
CA ILE A 44 -9.16 -3.17 -0.22
C ILE A 44 -8.80 -1.69 -0.34
N GLU A 45 -8.50 -1.06 0.79
CA GLU A 45 -8.24 0.38 0.88
C GLU A 45 -6.73 0.64 0.82
N VAL A 46 -6.29 1.54 -0.06
CA VAL A 46 -4.89 1.98 -0.10
C VAL A 46 -4.72 3.16 0.86
N GLU A 47 -3.98 2.96 1.95
CA GLU A 47 -3.82 3.96 3.02
C GLU A 47 -2.33 4.24 3.27
N ILE A 48 -1.84 5.36 2.73
CA ILE A 48 -0.43 5.72 2.77
C ILE A 48 -0.25 7.09 3.41
N LEU A 49 0.41 7.11 4.57
CA LEU A 49 0.92 8.31 5.20
C LEU A 49 2.38 8.48 4.78
N ASN A 50 2.65 9.46 3.90
CA ASN A 50 3.97 9.70 3.33
C ASN A 50 4.08 11.15 2.82
N ARG A 51 5.01 11.93 3.41
CA ARG A 51 5.18 13.35 3.08
C ARG A 51 5.65 13.58 1.64
N ASP A 52 6.49 12.70 1.13
CA ASP A 52 7.00 12.80 -0.24
C ASP A 52 5.86 12.62 -1.24
N LEU A 53 4.95 11.67 -1.01
CA LEU A 53 3.77 11.49 -1.84
C LEU A 53 2.81 12.69 -1.74
N TRP A 54 2.62 13.26 -0.55
CA TRP A 54 1.76 14.45 -0.39
C TRP A 54 2.28 15.68 -1.14
N SER A 55 3.58 15.74 -1.40
CA SER A 55 4.20 16.83 -2.17
C SER A 55 4.13 16.67 -3.68
N ARG A 56 3.67 15.51 -4.18
CA ARG A 56 3.52 15.21 -5.61
C ARG A 56 2.11 15.54 -6.11
N ALA A 57 1.96 15.62 -7.43
CA ALA A 57 0.64 15.83 -8.03
C ALA A 57 -0.28 14.64 -7.73
N GLY A 58 -1.53 14.91 -7.34
CA GLY A 58 -2.49 13.86 -6.96
C GLY A 58 -2.72 12.83 -8.07
N ASP A 59 -2.81 13.27 -9.33
CA ASP A 59 -2.99 12.38 -10.48
C ASP A 59 -1.81 11.43 -10.71
N GLU A 60 -0.59 11.90 -10.42
CA GLU A 60 0.63 11.10 -10.50
C GLU A 60 0.64 10.01 -9.43
N VAL A 61 0.30 10.38 -8.19
CA VAL A 61 0.21 9.44 -7.07
C VAL A 61 -0.90 8.42 -7.31
N LEU A 62 -2.08 8.87 -7.76
CA LEU A 62 -3.21 7.99 -8.08
C LEU A 62 -2.86 7.05 -9.24
N GLY A 63 -2.19 7.53 -10.28
CA GLY A 63 -1.71 6.69 -11.39
C GLY A 63 -0.77 5.59 -10.92
N ALA A 64 0.15 5.91 -10.00
CA ALA A 64 1.03 4.91 -9.38
C ALA A 64 0.24 3.88 -8.56
N VAL A 65 -0.74 4.33 -7.77
CA VAL A 65 -1.62 3.44 -6.99
C VAL A 65 -2.38 2.47 -7.90
N VAL A 66 -3.03 2.97 -8.96
CA VAL A 66 -3.80 2.15 -9.92
C VAL A 66 -2.90 1.13 -10.62
N SER A 67 -1.70 1.53 -11.02
CA SER A 67 -0.76 0.62 -11.69
C SER A 67 -0.22 -0.45 -10.73
N ARG A 68 0.08 -0.10 -9.49
CA ARG A 68 0.77 -0.98 -8.53
C ARG A 68 -0.19 -1.93 -7.81
N PHE A 69 -1.44 -1.53 -7.60
CA PHE A 69 -2.41 -2.35 -6.90
C PHE A 69 -2.54 -3.77 -7.50
N PRO A 70 -2.89 -3.98 -8.79
CA PRO A 70 -2.97 -5.33 -9.35
C PRO A 70 -1.60 -6.02 -9.47
N ALA A 71 -0.51 -5.26 -9.49
CA ALA A 71 0.84 -5.82 -9.57
C ALA A 71 1.33 -6.38 -8.24
N HIS A 72 0.90 -5.84 -7.09
CA HIS A 72 1.49 -6.17 -5.78
C HIS A 72 0.48 -6.65 -4.73
N VAL A 73 -0.81 -6.37 -4.87
CA VAL A 73 -1.88 -6.72 -3.92
C VAL A 73 -2.72 -7.86 -4.46
#